data_AF-A0A8A3BBJ3-F1
#
_entry.id   AF-A0A8A3BBJ3-F1
#
_cell.length_a   1.000
_cell.length_b   1.000
_cell.length_c   1.000
_cell.angle_alpha   90.00
_cell.angle_beta   90.00
_cell.angle_gamma   90.00
#
_symmetry.space_group_name_H-M   'P 1'
#
loop_
_entity.id
_entity.type
_entity.pdbx_description
1 polymer ?
#
loop_
_entity_poly.entity_id
_entity_poly.type
_entity_poly.pdbx_seq_one_letter_code
_entity_poly.pdbx_strand_id
1 'polypeptide(L)'
;IVVVKESCDGMGDVSEKHGNGPVVPEKAVRFSFTIMNITIAYGSQNVKVFEEAKPNSELCCKPLCLMLADESDHETLTAILSPLIAEREAMKSSELMLEMGGVLRTFKFIFRGTGYDEKLVREVEGLEASGSVYICTLCDATRLEASQNLVLHSITRSHAENLERYEVWRSNPYHESVEELRDRVKGVSAKPFIETVPSIDALHCDIGNAAEFYKIFQLEIGEVYKNPNA
;
A
#
# COMPACT_ATOMS: atom_id res chain seq x y z
N ILE A 1 5.72 19.86 11.77
CA ILE A 1 5.09 18.80 10.96
C ILE A 1 5.96 17.55 11.10
N VAL A 2 5.35 16.42 11.40
CA VAL A 2 5.98 15.10 11.54
C VAL A 2 5.52 14.27 10.36
N VAL A 3 6.45 13.82 9.52
CA VAL A 3 6.15 12.91 8.41
C VAL A 3 6.35 11.48 8.90
N VAL A 4 5.28 10.68 8.82
CA VAL A 4 5.23 9.30 9.30
C VAL A 4 5.09 8.39 8.09
N LYS A 5 6.06 7.48 7.88
CA LYS A 5 5.90 6.36 6.93
C LYS A 5 5.10 5.27 7.64
N GLU A 6 4.00 4.86 7.04
CA GLU A 6 3.21 3.70 7.49
C GLU A 6 3.58 2.49 6.65
N SER A 7 3.57 1.32 7.27
CA SER A 7 3.94 0.06 6.63
C SER A 7 3.08 -1.07 7.18
N CYS A 8 2.66 -1.97 6.32
CA CYS A 8 1.93 -3.16 6.70
C CYS A 8 2.40 -4.33 5.83
N ASP A 9 2.70 -5.44 6.48
CA ASP A 9 3.19 -6.65 5.82
C ASP A 9 2.54 -7.89 6.44
N GLY A 10 2.11 -8.82 5.58
CA GLY A 10 1.75 -10.18 5.95
C GLY A 10 2.97 -11.09 6.03
N MET A 11 2.95 -12.00 6.99
CA MET A 11 3.96 -13.02 7.22
C MET A 11 3.31 -14.39 7.14
N GLY A 12 3.84 -15.27 6.28
CA GLY A 12 3.52 -16.69 6.28
C GLY A 12 4.34 -17.48 7.30
N ASP A 13 4.03 -18.77 7.42
CA ASP A 13 4.80 -19.75 8.20
C ASP A 13 4.99 -19.35 9.68
N VAL A 14 3.96 -18.73 10.28
CA VAL A 14 3.94 -18.37 11.69
C VAL A 14 3.19 -19.44 12.47
N SER A 15 3.89 -20.47 12.95
CA SER A 15 3.27 -21.66 13.56
C SER A 15 2.32 -21.34 14.73
N GLU A 16 1.14 -21.95 14.70
CA GLU A 16 0.19 -21.88 15.80
C GLU A 16 0.76 -22.60 17.04
N LYS A 17 0.55 -22.04 18.22
CA LYS A 17 0.98 -22.66 19.48
C LYS A 17 -0.13 -23.52 20.05
N HIS A 18 0.24 -24.65 20.66
CA HIS A 18 -0.65 -25.36 21.57
C HIS A 18 -1.04 -24.44 22.74
N GLY A 19 -2.29 -24.54 23.20
CA GLY A 19 -2.76 -23.79 24.36
C GLY A 19 -4.28 -23.62 24.36
N ASN A 20 -4.76 -22.83 25.31
CA ASN A 20 -6.16 -22.38 25.33
C ASN A 20 -6.27 -21.12 24.47
N GLY A 21 -7.22 -21.09 23.55
CA GLY A 21 -7.47 -19.94 22.68
C GLY A 21 -8.39 -20.30 21.51
N PRO A 22 -8.85 -19.31 20.74
CA PRO A 22 -9.45 -19.59 19.44
C PRO A 22 -8.40 -20.20 18.50
N VAL A 23 -8.87 -20.99 17.53
CA VAL A 23 -8.02 -21.42 16.41
C VAL A 23 -7.64 -20.18 15.60
N VAL A 24 -6.34 -20.01 15.33
CA VAL A 24 -5.79 -18.88 14.58
C VAL A 24 -5.03 -19.37 13.35
N PRO A 25 -4.96 -18.59 12.26
CA PRO A 25 -4.18 -18.97 11.10
C PRO A 25 -2.68 -19.00 11.43
N GLU A 26 -1.92 -19.85 10.72
CA GLU A 26 -0.44 -19.86 10.80
C GLU A 26 0.20 -18.71 9.98
N LYS A 27 -0.37 -17.52 10.15
CA LYS A 27 -0.01 -16.27 9.47
C LYS A 27 -0.09 -15.13 10.46
N ALA A 28 0.67 -14.08 10.21
CA ALA A 28 0.59 -12.86 10.99
C ALA A 28 0.55 -11.65 10.07
N VAL A 29 -0.07 -10.56 10.53
CA VAL A 29 0.01 -9.25 9.89
C VAL A 29 0.60 -8.27 10.90
N ARG A 30 1.53 -7.44 10.43
CA ARG A 30 2.19 -6.43 11.24
C ARG A 30 1.99 -5.05 10.64
N PHE A 31 1.28 -4.19 11.35
CA PHE A 31 1.19 -2.77 11.05
C PHE A 31 2.24 -2.01 11.86
N SER A 32 3.04 -1.19 11.19
CA SER A 32 4.16 -0.44 11.78
C SER A 32 4.22 0.98 11.23
N PHE A 33 4.98 1.83 11.92
CA PHE A 33 5.27 3.18 11.44
C PHE A 33 6.73 3.58 11.69
N THR A 34 7.21 4.57 10.94
CA THR A 34 8.54 5.17 11.12
C THR A 34 8.40 6.69 11.02
N ILE A 35 8.97 7.42 11.97
CA ILE A 35 9.09 8.88 11.84
C ILE A 35 10.22 9.15 10.85
N MET A 36 9.87 9.67 9.66
CA MET A 36 10.83 9.89 8.59
C MET A 36 11.57 11.21 8.74
N ASN A 37 10.83 12.28 9.02
CA ASN A 37 11.42 13.59 9.29
C ASN A 37 10.47 14.44 10.14
N ILE A 38 11.07 15.41 10.83
CA ILE A 38 10.35 16.45 11.57
C ILE A 38 10.81 17.79 11.02
N THR A 39 9.86 18.63 10.64
CA THR A 39 10.08 19.99 10.15
C THR A 39 9.36 21.01 11.03
N ILE A 40 9.98 22.17 11.21
CA ILE A 40 9.41 23.32 11.91
C ILE A 40 9.29 24.49 10.94
N ALA A 41 8.16 25.21 10.99
CA ALA A 41 8.02 26.47 10.28
C ALA A 41 8.82 27.55 11.03
N TYR A 42 9.78 28.16 10.34
CA TYR A 42 10.58 29.27 10.85
C TYR A 42 10.45 30.45 9.86
N GLY A 43 9.58 31.41 10.18
CA GLY A 43 9.20 32.48 9.27
C GLY A 43 8.46 31.93 8.04
N SER A 44 8.99 32.18 6.84
CA SER A 44 8.43 31.70 5.57
C SER A 44 8.99 30.35 5.10
N GLN A 45 9.90 29.73 5.85
CA GLN A 45 10.59 28.50 5.46
C GLN A 45 10.26 27.35 6.41
N ASN A 46 10.22 26.13 5.86
CA ASN A 46 10.17 24.90 6.66
C ASN A 46 11.60 24.38 6.83
N VAL A 47 12.07 24.31 8.07
CA VAL A 47 13.40 23.82 8.43
C VAL A 47 13.29 22.40 8.97
N LYS A 48 14.10 21.47 8.44
CA LYS A 48 14.16 20.09 8.92
C LYS A 48 15.00 20.02 10.20
N VAL A 49 14.43 19.51 11.29
CA VAL A 49 15.09 19.37 12.60
C VAL A 49 15.45 17.92 12.93
N PHE A 50 14.83 16.97 12.24
CA PHE A 50 15.16 15.55 12.32
C PHE A 50 14.92 14.89 10.96
N GLU A 51 15.78 13.94 10.63
CA GLU A 51 15.65 13.03 9.50
C GLU A 51 16.17 11.66 9.92
N GLU A 52 15.39 10.62 9.64
CA GLU A 52 15.83 9.25 9.88
C GLU A 52 16.93 8.89 8.88
N ALA A 53 18.12 8.59 9.39
CA ALA A 53 19.30 8.31 8.59
C ALA A 53 19.22 6.94 7.89
N LYS A 54 18.50 5.98 8.50
CA LYS A 54 18.34 4.63 7.98
C LYS A 54 16.86 4.24 7.96
N PRO A 55 16.05 4.80 7.03
CA PRO A 55 14.58 4.70 7.07
C PRO A 55 14.02 3.29 6.88
N ASN A 56 14.85 2.33 6.48
CA ASN A 56 14.50 0.93 6.30
C ASN A 56 15.20 0.02 7.33
N SER A 57 15.78 0.58 8.40
CA SER A 57 16.29 -0.22 9.52
C SER A 57 15.14 -0.72 10.40
N GLU A 58 15.28 -1.95 10.86
CA GLU A 58 14.48 -2.57 11.91
C GLU A 58 14.43 -1.74 13.21
N LEU A 59 15.46 -0.92 13.48
CA LEU A 59 15.55 -0.10 14.70
C LEU A 59 14.54 1.06 14.70
N CYS A 60 14.23 1.62 13.53
CA CYS A 60 13.33 2.76 13.39
C CYS A 60 11.89 2.34 13.08
N CYS A 61 11.66 1.11 12.62
CA CYS A 61 10.34 0.56 12.32
C CYS A 61 9.61 0.19 13.62
N LYS A 62 8.74 1.08 14.11
CA LYS A 62 8.01 0.90 15.36
C LYS A 62 6.75 0.06 15.11
N PRO A 63 6.61 -1.12 15.75
CA PRO A 63 5.38 -1.90 15.63
C PRO A 63 4.23 -1.18 16.33
N LEU A 64 3.05 -1.17 15.70
CA LEU A 64 1.84 -0.55 16.24
C LEU A 64 0.73 -1.58 16.45
N CYS A 65 0.55 -2.52 15.53
CA CYS A 65 -0.41 -3.61 15.66
C CYS A 65 0.19 -4.92 15.14
N LEU A 66 0.04 -5.97 15.94
CA LEU A 66 0.46 -7.33 15.64
C LEU A 66 -0.78 -8.22 15.74
N MET A 67 -1.12 -8.92 14.68
CA MET A 67 -2.27 -9.82 14.65
C MET A 67 -1.90 -11.17 14.05
N LEU A 68 -2.52 -12.23 14.57
CA LEU A 68 -2.49 -13.56 13.94
C LEU A 68 -3.70 -13.64 13.01
N ALA A 69 -3.50 -13.18 11.77
CA ALA A 69 -4.50 -13.09 10.73
C ALA A 69 -3.85 -13.34 9.37
N ASP A 70 -4.67 -13.70 8.38
CA ASP A 70 -4.25 -13.68 6.98
C ASP A 70 -4.53 -12.27 6.41
N GLU A 71 -3.55 -11.65 5.75
CA GLU A 71 -3.77 -10.38 5.05
C GLU A 71 -4.78 -10.50 3.90
N SER A 72 -5.07 -11.73 3.44
CA SER A 72 -6.07 -12.02 2.42
C SER A 72 -7.48 -12.30 3.01
N ASP A 73 -7.62 -12.36 4.34
CA ASP A 73 -8.93 -12.36 5.01
C ASP A 73 -9.34 -10.90 5.25
N HIS A 74 -10.07 -10.35 4.30
CA HIS A 74 -10.46 -8.93 4.27
C HIS A 74 -11.32 -8.56 5.49
N GLU A 75 -12.23 -9.42 5.90
CA GLU A 75 -13.13 -9.21 7.02
C GLU A 75 -12.34 -9.09 8.33
N THR A 76 -11.42 -10.01 8.59
CA THR A 76 -10.56 -9.96 9.79
C THR A 76 -9.62 -8.76 9.74
N LEU A 77 -8.98 -8.52 8.58
CA LEU A 77 -8.04 -7.42 8.40
C LEU A 77 -8.71 -6.05 8.65
N THR A 78 -9.87 -5.82 8.05
CA THR A 78 -10.62 -4.56 8.22
C THR A 78 -11.17 -4.41 9.64
N ALA A 79 -11.65 -5.49 10.25
CA ALA A 79 -12.13 -5.44 11.63
C ALA A 79 -11.02 -5.02 12.62
N ILE A 80 -9.79 -5.50 12.42
CA ILE A 80 -8.66 -5.18 13.31
C ILE A 80 -8.04 -3.82 12.98
N LEU A 81 -7.88 -3.46 11.70
CA LEU A 81 -7.17 -2.23 11.32
C LEU A 81 -8.05 -0.98 11.27
N SER A 82 -9.36 -1.11 11.07
CA SER A 82 -10.24 0.07 10.96
C SER A 82 -10.20 1.04 12.15
N PRO A 83 -10.00 0.60 13.43
CA PRO A 83 -9.79 1.54 14.53
C PRO A 83 -8.53 2.40 14.36
N LEU A 84 -7.41 1.81 13.90
CA LEU A 84 -6.16 2.55 13.65
C LEU A 84 -6.34 3.55 12.51
N ILE A 85 -7.09 3.17 11.47
CA ILE A 85 -7.39 4.08 10.37
C ILE A 85 -8.28 5.24 10.85
N ALA A 86 -9.28 4.97 11.70
CA ALA A 86 -10.11 6.03 12.27
C ALA A 86 -9.29 7.03 13.11
N GLU A 87 -8.37 6.52 13.94
CA GLU A 87 -7.44 7.36 14.71
C GLU A 87 -6.52 8.17 13.80
N ARG A 88 -5.93 7.54 12.78
CA ARG A 88 -5.10 8.19 11.75
C ARG A 88 -5.84 9.33 11.06
N GLU A 89 -7.09 9.11 10.64
CA GLU A 89 -7.89 10.15 10.00
C GLU A 89 -8.20 11.31 10.94
N ALA A 90 -8.54 11.04 12.20
CA ALA A 90 -8.73 12.09 13.21
C ALA A 90 -7.44 12.90 13.45
N MET A 91 -6.29 12.23 13.40
CA MET A 91 -4.96 12.87 13.56
C MET A 91 -4.58 13.78 12.39
N LYS A 92 -5.02 13.48 11.16
CA LYS A 92 -4.73 14.31 9.98
C LYS A 92 -5.29 15.73 10.08
N SER A 93 -6.43 15.90 10.75
CA SER A 93 -7.10 17.19 10.93
C SER A 93 -6.91 17.82 12.32
N SER A 94 -5.99 17.29 13.14
CA SER A 94 -5.76 17.77 14.51
C SER A 94 -4.30 18.15 14.79
N GLU A 95 -4.08 18.73 15.96
CA GLU A 95 -2.77 19.13 16.45
C GLU A 95 -2.52 18.45 17.79
N LEU A 96 -1.36 17.81 17.94
CA LEU A 96 -0.92 17.23 19.21
C LEU A 96 -0.10 18.25 19.98
N MET A 97 -0.54 18.60 21.18
CA MET A 97 0.26 19.37 22.14
C MET A 97 1.00 18.42 23.07
N LEU A 98 2.33 18.51 23.10
CA LEU A 98 3.20 17.65 23.90
C LEU A 98 4.27 18.48 24.60
N GLU A 99 4.43 18.31 25.91
CA GLU A 99 5.49 18.95 26.67
C GLU A 99 6.82 18.24 26.43
N MET A 100 7.83 18.99 25.98
CA MET A 100 9.18 18.49 25.71
C MET A 100 10.22 19.43 26.29
N GLY A 101 11.00 18.92 27.26
CA GLY A 101 12.04 19.71 27.93
C GLY A 101 11.47 20.94 28.66
N GLY A 102 10.28 20.83 29.28
CA GLY A 102 9.61 21.92 29.99
C GLY A 102 8.89 22.93 29.10
N VAL A 103 8.80 22.69 27.78
CA VAL A 103 8.13 23.58 26.83
C VAL A 103 7.04 22.82 26.10
N LEU A 104 5.81 23.35 26.11
CA LEU A 104 4.71 22.81 25.33
C LEU A 104 4.95 23.04 23.83
N ARG A 105 4.98 21.96 23.05
CA ARG A 105 5.20 21.97 21.59
C ARG A 105 3.97 21.44 20.87
N THR A 106 3.73 21.94 19.67
CA THR A 106 2.60 21.54 18.82
C THR A 106 3.07 20.77 17.60
N PHE A 107 2.45 19.62 17.33
CA PHE A 107 2.78 18.74 16.21
C PHE A 107 1.56 18.52 15.32
N LYS A 108 1.81 18.52 14.01
CA LYS A 108 0.89 18.06 12.96
C LYS A 108 1.51 16.85 12.30
N PHE A 109 0.69 15.88 11.92
CA PHE A 109 1.15 14.65 11.31
C PHE A 109 0.78 14.60 9.84
N ILE A 110 1.70 14.09 9.02
CA ILE A 110 1.45 13.69 7.64
C ILE A 110 1.78 12.21 7.57
N PHE A 111 0.76 11.39 7.40
CA PHE A 111 0.90 9.95 7.21
C PHE A 111 1.12 9.64 5.74
N ARG A 112 2.13 8.82 5.45
CA ARG A 112 2.47 8.37 4.09
C ARG A 112 2.51 6.85 4.10
N GLY A 113 1.42 6.25 3.62
CA GLY A 113 1.35 4.81 3.46
C GLY A 113 2.13 4.33 2.25
N THR A 114 3.44 4.09 2.39
CA THR A 114 4.33 3.67 1.29
C THR A 114 5.02 2.34 1.53
N GLY A 115 4.92 1.74 2.72
CA GLY A 115 5.54 0.46 3.04
C GLY A 115 4.58 -0.72 2.93
N TYR A 116 3.91 -0.83 1.78
CA TYR A 116 2.96 -1.90 1.45
C TYR A 116 3.43 -2.53 0.15
N ASP A 117 3.40 -3.86 0.05
CA ASP A 117 3.65 -4.53 -1.22
C ASP A 117 2.48 -4.30 -2.20
N GLU A 118 2.67 -4.59 -3.49
CA GLU A 118 1.62 -4.36 -4.50
C GLU A 118 0.34 -5.15 -4.20
N LYS A 119 0.47 -6.37 -3.66
CA LYS A 119 -0.66 -7.23 -3.34
C LYS A 119 -1.55 -6.57 -2.29
N LEU A 120 -0.96 -6.11 -1.19
CA LEU A 120 -1.68 -5.47 -0.10
C LEU A 120 -2.20 -4.08 -0.50
N VAL A 121 -1.45 -3.31 -1.30
CA VAL A 121 -1.98 -2.04 -1.87
C VAL A 121 -3.26 -2.30 -2.65
N ARG A 122 -3.27 -3.31 -3.53
CA ARG A 122 -4.48 -3.65 -4.31
C ARG A 122 -5.64 -4.03 -3.40
N GLU A 123 -5.39 -4.85 -2.39
CA GLU A 123 -6.40 -5.30 -1.44
C GLU A 123 -7.03 -4.13 -0.66
N VAL A 124 -6.21 -3.22 -0.12
CA VAL A 124 -6.70 -2.13 0.75
C VAL A 124 -7.24 -0.92 -0.02
N GLU A 125 -6.84 -0.74 -1.28
CA GLU A 125 -7.35 0.28 -2.22
C GLU A 125 -8.46 -0.26 -3.14
N GLY A 126 -8.94 -1.48 -2.92
CA GLY A 126 -10.08 -2.05 -3.64
C GLY A 126 -9.85 -2.31 -5.13
N LEU A 127 -8.59 -2.50 -5.51
CA LEU A 127 -8.17 -2.83 -6.87
C LEU A 127 -8.24 -4.33 -7.10
N GLU A 128 -8.48 -4.75 -8.33
CA GLU A 128 -8.28 -6.14 -8.73
C GLU A 128 -6.84 -6.62 -8.46
N ALA A 129 -6.70 -7.91 -8.15
CA ALA A 129 -5.42 -8.55 -7.87
C ALA A 129 -4.39 -8.40 -9.02
N SER A 130 -3.11 -8.66 -8.75
CA SER A 130 -1.98 -8.42 -9.67
C SER A 130 -2.05 -9.17 -11.02
N GLY A 131 -2.91 -10.19 -11.11
CA GLY A 131 -3.22 -10.89 -12.38
C GLY A 131 -4.16 -10.13 -13.32
N SER A 132 -4.70 -8.98 -12.90
CA SER A 132 -5.61 -8.16 -13.69
C SER A 132 -5.01 -7.68 -15.02
N VAL A 133 -5.91 -7.31 -15.94
CA VAL A 133 -5.56 -6.51 -17.11
C VAL A 133 -5.10 -5.11 -16.70
N TYR A 134 -5.59 -4.55 -15.59
CA TYR A 134 -5.15 -3.28 -15.03
C TYR A 134 -3.90 -3.48 -14.18
N ILE A 135 -2.75 -3.24 -14.81
CA ILE A 135 -1.45 -3.67 -14.29
C ILE A 135 -0.87 -2.72 -13.22
N CYS A 136 -1.37 -1.49 -13.13
CA CYS A 136 -0.73 -0.46 -12.30
C CYS A 136 -1.62 -0.02 -11.13
N THR A 137 -1.04 0.14 -9.94
CA THR A 137 -1.70 0.75 -8.78
C THR A 137 -1.64 2.29 -8.80
N LEU A 138 -0.89 2.88 -9.76
CA LEU A 138 -0.69 4.33 -9.89
C LEU A 138 -1.42 4.93 -11.10
N CYS A 139 -1.70 4.14 -12.15
CA CYS A 139 -2.36 4.61 -13.36
C CYS A 139 -3.41 3.62 -13.87
N ASP A 140 -4.14 4.00 -14.92
CA ASP A 140 -5.26 3.22 -15.46
C ASP A 140 -4.89 2.33 -16.65
N ALA A 141 -3.61 2.27 -17.00
CA ALA A 141 -3.14 1.53 -18.15
C ALA A 141 -3.47 0.03 -18.03
N THR A 142 -3.97 -0.51 -19.13
CA THR A 142 -4.06 -1.96 -19.30
C THR A 142 -2.68 -2.56 -19.57
N ARG A 143 -2.52 -3.87 -19.36
CA ARG A 143 -1.29 -4.61 -19.66
C ARG A 143 -0.87 -4.47 -21.13
N LEU A 144 -1.83 -4.42 -22.04
CA LEU A 144 -1.58 -4.23 -23.47
C LEU A 144 -1.12 -2.81 -23.79
N GLU A 145 -1.78 -1.79 -23.25
CA GLU A 145 -1.35 -0.39 -23.45
C GLU A 145 0.03 -0.16 -22.84
N ALA A 146 0.28 -0.70 -21.65
CA ALA A 146 1.56 -0.59 -20.97
C ALA A 146 2.69 -1.27 -21.76
N SER A 147 2.44 -2.39 -22.44
CA SER A 147 3.47 -3.07 -23.25
C SER A 147 3.80 -2.33 -24.54
N GLN A 148 2.88 -1.52 -25.06
CA GLN A 148 3.09 -0.70 -26.26
C GLN A 148 3.76 0.65 -25.93
N ASN A 149 3.29 1.32 -24.87
CA ASN A 149 3.76 2.65 -24.50
C ASN A 149 5.02 2.61 -23.63
N LEU A 150 5.10 1.63 -22.72
CA LEU A 150 6.20 1.37 -21.77
C LEU A 150 6.47 2.49 -20.76
N VAL A 151 6.78 3.71 -21.21
CA VAL A 151 7.38 4.76 -20.37
C VAL A 151 6.54 6.03 -20.21
N LEU A 152 5.60 6.32 -21.11
CA LEU A 152 4.82 7.56 -21.05
C LEU A 152 3.50 7.36 -20.32
N HIS A 153 3.57 7.25 -19.00
CA HIS A 153 2.42 7.17 -18.11
C HIS A 153 2.46 8.28 -17.06
N SER A 154 1.29 8.72 -16.61
CA SER A 154 1.14 9.64 -15.48
C SER A 154 0.48 8.93 -14.31
N ILE A 155 0.78 9.35 -13.08
CA ILE A 155 0.02 8.94 -11.90
C ILE A 155 -1.38 9.56 -12.00
N THR A 156 -2.41 8.72 -12.06
CA THR A 156 -3.81 9.15 -12.08
C THR A 156 -4.53 8.72 -10.81
N ARG A 157 -4.29 7.50 -10.34
CA ARG A 157 -4.98 6.92 -9.18
C ARG A 157 -4.65 7.65 -7.88
N SER A 158 -5.65 7.74 -7.02
CA SER A 158 -5.54 8.17 -5.64
C SER A 158 -6.61 7.50 -4.78
N HIS A 159 -6.43 7.49 -3.46
CA HIS A 159 -7.43 6.94 -2.55
C HIS A 159 -8.81 7.58 -2.71
N ALA A 160 -8.85 8.92 -2.85
CA ALA A 160 -10.10 9.65 -3.05
C ALA A 160 -10.80 9.24 -4.35
N GLU A 161 -10.04 9.13 -5.45
CA GLU A 161 -10.59 8.69 -6.73
C GLU A 161 -11.06 7.22 -6.68
N ASN A 162 -10.33 6.34 -5.99
CA ASN A 162 -10.75 4.95 -5.83
C ASN A 162 -12.07 4.84 -5.05
N LEU A 163 -12.29 5.68 -4.02
CA LEU A 163 -13.57 5.73 -3.31
C LEU A 163 -14.72 6.15 -4.25
N GLU A 164 -14.50 7.17 -5.08
CA GLU A 164 -15.49 7.62 -6.07
C GLU A 164 -15.79 6.54 -7.11
N ARG A 165 -14.74 5.87 -7.64
CA ARG A 165 -14.86 4.76 -8.59
C ARG A 165 -15.62 3.58 -7.98
N TYR A 166 -15.39 3.26 -6.71
CA TYR A 166 -16.16 2.24 -6.02
C TYR A 166 -17.65 2.63 -5.90
N GLU A 167 -17.97 3.88 -5.62
CA GLU A 167 -19.37 4.31 -5.58
C GLU A 167 -20.04 4.22 -6.96
N VAL A 168 -19.30 4.50 -8.05
CA VAL A 168 -19.77 4.25 -9.42
C VAL A 168 -20.00 2.76 -9.67
N TRP A 169 -19.05 1.90 -9.28
CA TRP A 169 -19.17 0.43 -9.39
C TRP A 169 -20.40 -0.09 -8.66
N ARG A 170 -20.58 0.32 -7.39
CA ARG A 170 -21.67 -0.16 -6.53
C ARG A 170 -23.05 0.34 -6.98
N SER A 171 -23.13 1.58 -7.45
CA SER A 171 -24.42 2.20 -7.84
C SER A 171 -24.81 1.96 -9.29
N ASN A 172 -23.84 1.64 -10.17
CA ASN A 172 -24.01 1.51 -11.62
C ASN A 172 -24.98 2.56 -12.21
N PRO A 173 -24.65 3.86 -12.10
CA PRO A 173 -25.57 4.94 -12.46
C PRO A 173 -25.85 5.02 -13.97
N TYR A 174 -25.04 4.33 -14.78
CA TYR A 174 -25.13 4.28 -16.23
C TYR A 174 -25.82 3.01 -16.76
N HIS A 175 -26.22 2.09 -15.88
CA HIS A 175 -26.82 0.80 -16.24
C HIS A 175 -26.00 -0.01 -17.25
N GLU A 176 -24.69 0.02 -17.08
CA GLU A 176 -23.73 -0.68 -17.93
C GLU A 176 -23.69 -2.18 -17.63
N SER A 177 -23.27 -2.97 -18.61
CA SER A 177 -22.88 -4.36 -18.37
C SER A 177 -21.68 -4.43 -17.41
N VAL A 178 -21.41 -5.61 -16.85
CA VAL A 178 -20.30 -5.76 -15.89
C VAL A 178 -18.94 -5.46 -16.53
N GLU A 179 -18.74 -5.82 -17.80
CA GLU A 179 -17.50 -5.55 -18.53
C GLU A 179 -17.31 -4.05 -18.82
N GLU A 180 -18.37 -3.36 -19.26
CA GLU A 180 -18.36 -1.92 -19.51
C GLU A 180 -18.15 -1.13 -18.20
N LEU A 181 -18.85 -1.52 -17.13
CA LEU A 181 -18.71 -0.89 -15.81
C LEU A 181 -17.30 -1.10 -15.24
N ARG A 182 -16.76 -2.32 -15.36
CA ARG A 182 -15.38 -2.64 -14.97
C ARG A 182 -14.36 -1.80 -15.74
N ASP A 183 -14.61 -1.56 -17.02
CA ASP A 183 -13.78 -0.65 -17.82
C ASP A 183 -13.91 0.80 -17.33
N ARG A 184 -15.12 1.27 -17.07
CA ARG A 184 -15.35 2.63 -16.56
C ARG A 184 -14.61 2.90 -15.26
N VAL A 185 -14.65 1.96 -14.31
CA VAL A 185 -14.01 2.10 -12.99
C VAL A 185 -12.56 1.63 -12.97
N LYS A 186 -12.05 1.17 -14.12
CA LYS A 186 -10.66 0.69 -14.30
C LYS A 186 -10.27 -0.36 -13.25
N GLY A 187 -11.15 -1.34 -13.01
CA GLY A 187 -10.90 -2.45 -12.09
C GLY A 187 -10.91 -2.10 -10.59
N VAL A 188 -11.53 -0.99 -10.19
CA VAL A 188 -11.89 -0.74 -8.79
C VAL A 188 -13.25 -1.38 -8.50
N SER A 189 -13.25 -2.52 -7.81
CA SER A 189 -14.48 -3.32 -7.57
C SER A 189 -14.79 -3.57 -6.10
N ALA A 190 -13.90 -3.15 -5.19
CA ALA A 190 -14.08 -3.22 -3.75
C ALA A 190 -13.89 -1.83 -3.13
N LYS A 191 -14.37 -1.63 -1.90
CA LYS A 191 -14.30 -0.32 -1.24
C LYS A 191 -12.91 -0.12 -0.63
N PRO A 192 -12.15 0.92 -1.01
CA PRO A 192 -10.92 1.27 -0.32
C PRO A 192 -11.17 1.55 1.16
N PHE A 193 -10.25 1.13 2.03
CA PHE A 193 -10.37 1.40 3.47
C PHE A 193 -9.09 1.94 4.12
N ILE A 194 -7.92 1.81 3.48
CA ILE A 194 -6.68 2.45 3.92
C ILE A 194 -6.21 3.40 2.83
N GLU A 195 -5.96 4.67 3.17
CA GLU A 195 -5.33 5.62 2.25
C GLU A 195 -3.84 5.32 2.11
N THR A 196 -3.46 4.79 0.94
CA THR A 196 -2.07 4.60 0.55
C THR A 196 -1.58 5.77 -0.30
N VAL A 197 -0.26 5.95 -0.35
CA VAL A 197 0.36 6.93 -1.25
C VAL A 197 0.71 6.22 -2.56
N PRO A 198 0.27 6.73 -3.73
CA PRO A 198 0.68 6.21 -5.04
C PRO A 198 2.22 6.24 -5.18
N SER A 199 2.84 5.10 -4.95
CA SER A 199 4.28 4.92 -4.86
C SER A 199 4.65 3.48 -5.23
N ILE A 200 5.95 3.19 -5.21
CA ILE A 200 6.48 1.87 -5.52
C ILE A 200 7.27 1.40 -4.31
N ASP A 201 6.98 0.20 -3.82
CA ASP A 201 7.87 -0.45 -2.87
C ASP A 201 9.14 -0.93 -3.59
N ALA A 202 10.26 -0.33 -3.21
CA ALA A 202 11.55 -0.61 -3.83
C ALA A 202 11.98 -2.08 -3.63
N LEU A 203 11.68 -2.68 -2.46
CA LEU A 203 12.10 -4.05 -2.18
C LEU A 203 11.41 -5.05 -3.12
N HIS A 204 10.07 -5.01 -3.18
CA HIS A 204 9.34 -5.92 -4.06
C HIS A 204 9.53 -5.58 -5.55
N CYS A 205 9.83 -4.33 -5.90
CA CYS A 205 10.22 -3.96 -7.25
C CYS A 205 11.54 -4.63 -7.66
N ASP A 206 12.57 -4.59 -6.81
CA ASP A 206 13.85 -5.24 -7.06
C ASP A 206 13.71 -6.76 -7.18
N ILE A 207 12.95 -7.39 -6.27
CA ILE A 207 12.68 -8.84 -6.29
C ILE A 207 11.94 -9.23 -7.59
N GLY A 208 10.88 -8.51 -7.93
CA GLY A 208 10.08 -8.77 -9.13
C GLY A 208 10.88 -8.63 -10.42
N ASN A 209 11.66 -7.55 -10.54
CA ASN A 209 12.54 -7.34 -11.69
C ASN A 209 13.59 -8.45 -11.78
N ALA A 210 14.28 -8.77 -10.69
CA ALA A 210 15.28 -9.83 -10.68
C ALA A 210 14.70 -11.20 -11.10
N ALA A 211 13.48 -11.53 -10.65
CA ALA A 211 12.79 -12.73 -11.06
C ALA A 211 12.46 -12.75 -12.56
N GLU A 212 12.05 -11.62 -13.14
CA GLU A 212 11.78 -11.53 -14.58
C GLU A 212 13.08 -11.65 -15.40
N PHE A 213 14.18 -11.02 -14.96
CA PHE A 213 15.49 -11.21 -15.58
C PHE A 213 15.97 -12.67 -15.50
N TYR A 214 15.75 -13.33 -14.36
CA TYR A 214 16.07 -14.74 -14.21
C TYR A 214 15.29 -15.62 -15.20
N LYS A 215 13.99 -15.34 -15.40
CA LYS A 215 13.18 -16.01 -16.41
C LYS A 215 13.68 -15.73 -17.82
N ILE A 216 14.01 -14.48 -18.15
CA ILE A 216 14.60 -14.11 -19.44
C ILE A 216 15.87 -14.93 -19.70
N PHE A 217 16.77 -15.08 -18.72
CA PHE A 217 17.98 -15.90 -18.90
C PHE A 217 17.65 -17.36 -19.23
N GLN A 218 16.66 -17.96 -18.59
CA GLN A 218 16.23 -19.32 -18.92
C GLN A 218 15.68 -19.41 -20.35
N LEU A 219 14.86 -18.44 -20.77
CA LEU A 219 14.29 -18.39 -22.11
C LEU A 219 15.36 -18.18 -23.19
N GLU A 220 16.37 -17.37 -22.91
CA GLU A 220 17.51 -17.14 -23.81
C GLU A 220 18.39 -18.40 -23.95
N ILE A 221 18.65 -19.12 -22.85
CA ILE A 221 19.36 -20.42 -22.90
C ILE A 221 18.58 -21.43 -23.74
N GLY A 222 17.26 -21.43 -23.64
CA GLY A 222 16.37 -22.26 -24.46
C GLY A 222 16.21 -21.78 -25.91
N GLU A 223 16.81 -20.64 -26.27
CA GLU A 223 16.64 -19.98 -27.58
C GLU A 223 15.17 -19.85 -27.99
N VAL A 224 14.28 -19.48 -27.06
CA VAL A 224 12.81 -19.43 -27.30
C VAL A 224 12.45 -18.47 -28.44
N TYR A 225 13.28 -17.46 -28.69
CA TYR A 225 13.14 -16.56 -29.85
C TYR A 225 13.29 -17.28 -31.20
N LYS A 226 14.01 -18.41 -31.28
CA LYS A 226 14.10 -19.29 -32.47
C LYS A 226 13.05 -20.40 -32.44
N ASN A 227 12.74 -20.90 -31.24
CA ASN A 227 11.87 -22.05 -31.04
C ASN A 227 10.65 -21.65 -30.20
N PRO A 228 9.68 -20.90 -30.76
CA PRO A 228 8.56 -20.33 -29.99
C PRO A 228 7.60 -21.39 -29.41
N ASN A 229 7.69 -22.64 -29.89
CA ASN A 229 6.83 -23.76 -29.47
C ASN A 229 7.58 -24.85 -28.67
N ALA A 230 8.87 -24.64 -28.35
CA ALA A 230 9.68 -25.61 -27.62
C ALA A 230 9.44 -25.54 -26.11
#